data_AF-X0REG8-F1
#
_entry.id   AF-X0REG8-F1
#
_cell.length_a   1.000
_cell.length_b   1.000
_cell.length_c   1.000
_cell.angle_alpha   90.00
_cell.angle_beta   90.00
_cell.angle_gamma   90.00
#
_symmetry.space_group_name_H-M   'P 1'
#
loop_
_entity.id
_entity.type
_entity.pdbx_description
1 polymer ?
#
loop_
_entity_poly.entity_id
_entity_poly.type
_entity_poly.pdbx_seq_one_letter_code
_entity_poly.pdbx_strand_id
1 'polypeptide(L)'
;MKDEYVQLAQVYRPEKHFIAGWLMSEKLDGIRFLWDGGVTRGMRVDSIPWANTAKDKSIRYASGLWSRYGKTITAPGWWLDQLPDVPLDGEGWTKRDDRQSLVSAVKKHTPVDEQWRKVTYKVFDSPAPEQWLKSRTINNQHCKMTIPPHAIKWYYDHGGKKGIGLNVHVFGRFNTQPGVLELAAQWPLPMMTSDIENEIRV
;
A
#
# COMPACT_ATOMS: atom_id res chain seq x y z
N MET A 1 -21.43 0.02 7.37
CA MET A 1 -20.33 -0.87 6.95
C MET A 1 -19.50 -1.16 8.19
N LYS A 2 -18.98 -2.38 8.40
CA LYS A 2 -18.07 -2.63 9.54
C LYS A 2 -16.78 -1.85 9.32
N ASP A 3 -16.23 -1.25 10.38
CA ASP A 3 -14.97 -0.53 10.29
C ASP A 3 -13.83 -1.51 10.01
N GLU A 4 -13.11 -1.25 8.92
CA GLU A 4 -11.95 -2.03 8.49
C GLU A 4 -10.69 -1.15 8.52
N TYR A 5 -9.53 -1.81 8.61
CA TYR A 5 -8.25 -1.12 8.68
C TYR A 5 -7.86 -0.48 7.33
N VAL A 6 -8.14 -1.16 6.23
CA VAL A 6 -7.97 -0.66 4.86
C VAL A 6 -9.32 -0.58 4.15
N GLN A 7 -9.37 0.20 3.07
CA GLN A 7 -10.53 0.21 2.17
C GLN A 7 -10.70 -1.15 1.51
N LEU A 8 -11.94 -1.67 1.51
CA LEU A 8 -12.29 -2.93 0.88
C LEU A 8 -13.12 -2.71 -0.39
N ALA A 9 -12.86 -3.52 -1.41
CA ALA A 9 -13.69 -3.58 -2.60
C ALA A 9 -15.05 -4.22 -2.29
N GLN A 10 -16.10 -3.75 -2.98
CA GLN A 10 -17.41 -4.38 -2.96
C GLN A 10 -17.48 -5.49 -4.02
N VAL A 11 -18.30 -6.51 -3.76
CA VAL A 11 -18.55 -7.56 -4.76
C VAL A 11 -19.38 -6.97 -5.90
N TYR A 12 -18.90 -7.11 -7.14
CA TYR A 12 -19.60 -6.66 -8.33
C TYR A 12 -20.95 -7.38 -8.47
N ARG A 13 -21.98 -6.61 -8.81
CA ARG A 13 -23.36 -7.06 -9.02
C ARG A 13 -23.89 -6.42 -10.30
N PRO A 14 -24.04 -7.17 -11.41
CA PRO A 14 -24.41 -6.60 -12.71
C PRO A 14 -25.78 -5.90 -12.68
N GLU A 15 -26.66 -6.30 -11.76
CA GLU A 15 -27.99 -5.71 -11.59
C GLU A 15 -28.00 -4.39 -10.81
N LYS A 16 -26.86 -4.00 -10.20
CA LYS A 16 -26.74 -2.78 -9.36
C LYS A 16 -25.63 -1.84 -9.81
N HIS A 17 -24.57 -2.36 -10.40
CA HIS A 17 -23.37 -1.60 -10.69
C HIS A 17 -23.25 -1.37 -12.19
N PHE A 18 -23.22 -0.10 -12.58
CA PHE A 18 -22.90 0.30 -13.94
C PHE A 18 -21.37 0.36 -14.12
N ILE A 19 -20.85 -0.30 -15.16
CA ILE A 19 -19.40 -0.45 -15.36
C ILE A 19 -18.76 0.77 -16.05
N ALA A 20 -19.53 1.59 -16.76
CA ALA A 20 -18.95 2.74 -17.45
C ALA A 20 -18.44 3.78 -16.43
N GLY A 21 -17.27 4.33 -16.69
CA GLY A 21 -16.58 5.25 -15.78
C GLY A 21 -15.71 4.56 -14.72
N TRP A 22 -15.65 3.23 -14.69
CA TRP A 22 -14.75 2.49 -13.82
C TRP A 22 -13.46 2.08 -14.53
N LEU A 23 -12.35 2.13 -13.79
CA LEU A 23 -11.08 1.54 -14.20
C LEU A 23 -11.02 0.08 -13.75
N MET A 24 -10.39 -0.77 -14.57
CA MET A 24 -10.21 -2.19 -14.29
C MET A 24 -8.73 -2.56 -14.29
N SER A 25 -8.34 -3.43 -13.36
CA SER A 25 -7.01 -4.04 -13.33
C SER A 25 -7.12 -5.52 -12.98
N GLU A 26 -6.07 -6.30 -13.30
CA GLU A 26 -5.97 -7.68 -12.84
C GLU A 26 -5.98 -7.72 -11.30
N LYS A 27 -6.81 -8.60 -10.74
CA LYS A 27 -6.76 -8.90 -9.32
C LYS A 27 -5.62 -9.90 -9.09
N LEU A 28 -4.62 -9.49 -8.33
CA LEU A 28 -3.53 -10.37 -7.92
C LEU A 28 -3.95 -11.21 -6.70
N ASP A 29 -3.25 -12.34 -6.52
CA ASP A 29 -3.32 -13.14 -5.29
C ASP A 29 -2.00 -13.05 -4.52
N GLY A 30 -1.78 -11.88 -3.94
CA GLY A 30 -0.60 -11.55 -3.14
C GLY A 30 -0.96 -11.16 -1.71
N ILE A 31 -0.12 -10.32 -1.11
CA ILE A 31 -0.31 -9.84 0.27
C ILE A 31 -0.43 -8.33 0.23
N ARG A 32 -1.55 -7.80 0.73
CA ARG A 32 -1.78 -6.35 0.85
C ARG A 32 -0.64 -5.69 1.64
N PHE A 33 -0.02 -4.69 1.02
CA PHE A 33 1.03 -3.85 1.57
C PHE A 33 0.53 -2.41 1.61
N LEU A 34 0.56 -1.80 2.80
CA LEU A 34 0.35 -0.38 3.00
C LEU A 34 1.68 0.25 3.39
N TRP A 35 2.16 1.18 2.58
CA TRP A 35 3.34 1.99 2.86
C TRP A 35 2.90 3.33 3.44
N ASP A 36 3.45 3.74 4.58
CA ASP A 36 3.09 4.99 5.24
C ASP A 36 3.92 6.21 4.80
N GLY A 37 4.69 6.08 3.71
CA GLY A 37 5.67 7.09 3.31
C GLY A 37 7.01 6.98 4.04
N GLY A 38 7.20 5.92 4.84
CA GLY A 38 8.43 5.68 5.59
C GLY A 38 8.49 6.43 6.91
N VAL A 39 7.42 7.12 7.29
CA VAL A 39 7.34 7.96 8.50
C VAL A 39 7.63 7.18 9.78
N THR A 40 7.35 5.87 9.80
CA THR A 40 7.56 5.03 10.98
C THR A 40 8.84 4.20 10.96
N ARG A 41 9.67 4.32 9.91
CA ARG A 41 10.91 3.53 9.79
C ARG A 41 11.79 3.66 11.04
N GLY A 42 12.12 2.53 11.65
CA GLY A 42 13.00 2.47 12.82
C GLY A 42 12.32 2.86 14.14
N MET A 43 11.04 3.24 14.15
CA MET A 43 10.30 3.54 15.36
C MET A 43 9.78 2.27 16.02
N ARG A 44 9.61 2.28 17.34
CA ARG A 44 8.99 1.14 18.03
C ARG A 44 7.53 1.01 17.63
N VAL A 45 7.07 -0.22 17.41
CA VAL A 45 5.68 -0.46 16.98
C VAL A 45 4.64 -0.03 18.02
N ASP A 46 4.99 0.01 19.30
CA ASP A 46 4.07 0.41 20.37
C ASP A 46 3.87 1.92 20.50
N SER A 47 4.77 2.73 19.94
CA SER A 47 4.61 4.19 19.88
C SER A 47 3.79 4.67 18.69
N ILE A 48 3.40 3.77 17.77
CA ILE A 48 2.73 4.13 16.52
C ILE A 48 1.21 4.00 16.67
N PRO A 49 0.43 5.07 16.45
CA PRO A 49 -1.02 5.09 16.76
C PRO A 49 -1.87 4.08 15.98
N TRP A 50 -1.41 3.63 14.81
CA TRP A 50 -2.13 2.69 13.94
C TRP A 50 -1.53 1.28 13.91
N ALA A 51 -0.60 0.97 14.82
CA ALA A 51 0.04 -0.33 14.89
C ALA A 51 -0.76 -1.34 15.72
N ASN A 52 -0.98 -2.52 15.15
CA ASN A 52 -1.69 -3.61 15.81
C ASN A 52 -0.73 -4.47 16.63
N THR A 53 -0.60 -4.11 17.90
CA THR A 53 0.25 -4.78 18.91
C THR A 53 -0.58 -5.56 19.94
N ALA A 54 -1.87 -5.79 19.67
CA ALA A 54 -2.79 -6.38 20.65
C ALA A 54 -2.37 -7.79 21.09
N LYS A 55 -2.02 -8.64 20.11
CA LYS A 55 -1.63 -10.04 20.35
C LYS A 55 -0.13 -10.24 20.54
N ASP A 56 0.67 -9.27 20.14
CA ASP A 56 2.11 -9.41 20.04
C ASP A 56 2.80 -8.30 20.80
N LYS A 57 3.46 -8.68 21.89
CA LYS A 57 4.15 -7.78 22.81
C LYS A 57 5.67 -7.82 22.64
N SER A 58 6.16 -8.51 21.60
CA SER A 58 7.58 -8.48 21.28
C SER A 58 8.01 -7.06 20.91
N ILE A 59 9.22 -6.67 21.36
CA ILE A 59 9.81 -5.41 20.95
C ILE A 59 10.11 -5.51 19.46
N ARG A 60 9.44 -4.68 18.66
CA ARG A 60 9.64 -4.59 17.22
C ARG A 60 9.77 -3.15 16.78
N TYR A 61 10.49 -2.99 15.68
CA TYR A 61 10.64 -1.73 14.99
C TYR A 61 9.86 -1.78 13.67
N ALA A 62 9.16 -0.68 13.37
CA ALA A 62 8.41 -0.55 12.14
C ALA A 62 9.35 -0.31 10.96
N SER A 63 9.00 -0.92 9.83
CA SER A 63 9.67 -0.72 8.55
C SER A 63 9.03 0.39 7.72
N GLY A 64 7.90 0.96 8.16
CA GLY A 64 6.99 1.77 7.32
C GLY A 64 5.98 0.95 6.52
N LEU A 65 6.15 -0.38 6.44
CA LEU A 65 5.27 -1.28 5.70
C LEU A 65 4.31 -2.02 6.63
N TRP A 66 3.03 -1.96 6.32
CA TRP A 66 1.94 -2.48 7.12
C TRP A 66 1.10 -3.49 6.35
N SER A 67 0.65 -4.52 7.04
CA SER A 67 -0.32 -5.48 6.51
C SER A 67 -1.75 -4.93 6.55
N ARG A 68 -2.67 -5.62 5.88
CA ARG A 68 -4.12 -5.39 5.93
C ARG A 68 -4.68 -5.16 7.35
N TYR A 69 -4.07 -5.71 8.40
CA TYR A 69 -4.59 -5.62 9.77
C TYR A 69 -3.69 -4.79 10.69
N GLY A 70 -2.86 -3.89 10.15
CA GLY A 70 -2.01 -2.99 10.92
C GLY A 70 -0.82 -3.65 11.61
N LYS A 71 -0.46 -4.88 11.24
CA LYS A 71 0.80 -5.48 11.69
C LYS A 71 1.94 -5.00 10.80
N THR A 72 3.06 -4.61 11.40
CA THR A 72 4.30 -4.28 10.66
C THR A 72 4.79 -5.49 9.86
N ILE A 73 5.31 -5.23 8.66
CA ILE A 73 5.96 -6.20 7.78
C ILE A 73 7.44 -5.83 7.71
N THR A 74 8.35 -6.66 8.22
CA THR A 74 9.78 -6.35 8.15
C THR A 74 10.31 -6.62 6.73
N ALA A 75 10.86 -5.59 6.09
CA ALA A 75 11.48 -5.67 4.76
C ALA A 75 12.94 -5.15 4.83
N PRO A 76 13.83 -5.58 3.90
CA PRO A 76 15.20 -5.07 3.85
C PRO A 76 15.26 -3.56 3.56
N GLY A 77 16.26 -2.89 4.11
CA GLY A 77 16.50 -1.45 3.87
C GLY A 77 16.59 -1.13 2.38
N TRP A 78 17.42 -1.88 1.63
CA TRP A 78 17.58 -1.70 0.18
C TRP A 78 16.28 -1.82 -0.62
N TRP A 79 15.29 -2.56 -0.11
CA TRP A 79 13.98 -2.70 -0.75
C TRP A 79 13.09 -1.49 -0.43
N LEU A 80 13.11 -1.03 0.83
CA LEU A 80 12.35 0.12 1.30
C LEU A 80 12.89 1.45 0.78
N ASP A 81 14.20 1.57 0.56
CA ASP A 81 14.87 2.78 0.08
C ASP A 81 14.49 3.13 -1.37
N GLN A 82 13.83 2.22 -2.08
CA GLN A 82 13.29 2.47 -3.41
C GLN A 82 11.91 3.14 -3.38
N LEU A 83 11.22 3.14 -2.23
CA LEU A 83 9.86 3.67 -2.11
C LEU A 83 9.86 5.19 -1.93
N PRO A 84 8.90 5.91 -2.54
CA PRO A 84 8.76 7.35 -2.35
C PRO A 84 8.26 7.67 -0.94
N ASP A 85 8.42 8.90 -0.49
CA ASP A 85 8.00 9.36 0.83
C ASP A 85 6.52 9.76 0.93
N VAL A 86 5.66 9.10 0.15
CA VAL A 86 4.20 9.28 0.15
C VAL A 86 3.49 7.98 0.50
N PRO A 87 2.29 8.01 1.09
CA PRO A 87 1.50 6.81 1.35
C PRO A 87 1.19 6.03 0.06
N LEU A 88 1.34 4.71 0.09
CA LEU A 88 0.97 3.83 -1.03
C LEU A 88 0.13 2.67 -0.51
N ASP A 89 -0.86 2.25 -1.30
CA ASP A 89 -1.60 1.02 -1.09
C ASP A 89 -1.49 0.13 -2.32
N GLY A 90 -1.16 -1.12 -2.06
CA GLY A 90 -0.78 -2.05 -3.11
C GLY A 90 -0.76 -3.50 -2.62
N GLU A 91 -0.22 -4.35 -3.47
CA GLU A 91 -0.08 -5.77 -3.19
C GLU A 91 1.38 -6.19 -3.38
N GLY A 92 1.99 -6.73 -2.32
CA GLY A 92 3.21 -7.51 -2.45
C GLY A 92 2.91 -8.73 -3.33
N TRP A 93 3.75 -8.98 -4.32
CA TRP A 93 3.54 -10.03 -5.32
C TRP A 93 4.87 -10.54 -5.84
N THR A 94 4.98 -11.85 -6.06
CA THR A 94 6.17 -12.48 -6.64
C THR A 94 5.92 -12.92 -8.08
N LYS A 95 5.07 -13.94 -8.26
CA LYS A 95 4.59 -14.46 -9.55
C LYS A 95 3.24 -15.16 -9.36
N ARG A 96 2.62 -15.57 -10.46
CA ARG A 96 1.38 -16.36 -10.44
C ARG A 96 1.60 -17.66 -9.63
N ASP A 97 0.61 -18.04 -8.83
CA ASP A 97 0.58 -19.25 -7.99
C ASP A 97 1.73 -19.38 -6.97
N ASP A 98 2.33 -18.27 -6.52
CA ASP A 98 3.47 -18.26 -5.58
C ASP A 98 3.19 -17.53 -4.26
N ARG A 99 1.91 -17.41 -3.91
CA ARG A 99 1.44 -16.76 -2.67
C ARG A 99 2.11 -17.33 -1.41
N GLN A 100 2.36 -18.64 -1.37
CA GLN A 100 2.95 -19.29 -0.19
C GLN A 100 4.39 -18.84 0.07
N SER A 101 5.21 -18.69 -0.98
CA SER A 101 6.57 -18.17 -0.88
C SER A 101 6.58 -16.73 -0.41
N LEU A 102 5.67 -15.90 -0.94
CA LEU A 102 5.50 -14.52 -0.50
C LEU A 102 5.13 -14.45 0.98
N VAL A 103 4.14 -15.24 1.42
CA VAL A 103 3.73 -15.33 2.83
C VAL A 103 4.90 -15.74 3.72
N SER A 104 5.73 -16.69 3.27
CA SER A 104 6.93 -17.13 3.99
C SER A 104 7.95 -16.01 4.13
N ALA A 105 8.13 -15.18 3.09
CA ALA A 105 9.05 -14.05 3.12
C ALA A 105 8.59 -12.94 4.09
N VAL A 106 7.31 -12.54 4.01
CA VAL A 106 6.78 -11.39 4.77
C VAL A 106 6.49 -11.69 6.25
N LYS A 107 6.35 -12.97 6.63
CA LYS A 107 6.11 -13.36 8.03
C LYS A 107 7.36 -13.34 8.91
N LYS A 108 8.55 -13.31 8.31
CA LYS A 108 9.81 -13.38 9.06
C LYS A 108 10.11 -12.06 9.75
N HIS A 109 10.62 -12.14 10.98
CA HIS A 109 11.06 -10.96 11.72
C HIS A 109 12.36 -10.38 11.15
N THR A 110 13.27 -11.25 10.72
CA THR A 110 14.48 -10.86 9.99
C THR A 110 14.26 -11.16 8.51
N PRO A 111 14.26 -10.15 7.63
CA PRO A 111 14.04 -10.37 6.21
C PRO A 111 15.21 -11.14 5.60
N VAL A 112 14.90 -11.98 4.60
CA VAL A 112 15.89 -12.76 3.84
C VAL A 112 16.00 -12.19 2.44
N ASP A 113 17.17 -11.67 2.08
CA ASP A 113 17.38 -10.93 0.84
C ASP A 113 17.00 -11.73 -0.42
N GLU A 114 17.38 -13.01 -0.51
CA GLU A 114 17.07 -13.86 -1.65
C GLU A 114 15.56 -14.03 -1.88
N GLN A 115 14.77 -13.94 -0.80
CA GLN A 115 13.32 -13.99 -0.89
C GLN A 115 12.76 -12.63 -1.32
N TRP A 116 13.24 -11.55 -0.71
CA TRP A 116 12.78 -10.19 -0.99
C TRP A 116 13.16 -9.69 -2.40
N ARG A 117 14.25 -10.20 -3.00
CA ARG A 117 14.59 -9.94 -4.41
C ARG A 117 13.52 -10.39 -5.40
N LYS A 118 12.65 -11.32 -5.00
CA LYS A 118 11.53 -11.80 -5.81
C LYS A 118 10.25 -11.01 -5.56
N VAL A 119 10.20 -10.21 -4.49
CA VAL A 119 9.00 -9.48 -4.07
C VAL A 119 8.94 -8.15 -4.79
N THR A 120 7.86 -7.95 -5.51
CA THR A 120 7.49 -6.68 -6.15
C THR A 120 6.31 -6.05 -5.43
N TYR A 121 6.26 -4.72 -5.39
CA TYR A 121 5.13 -3.98 -4.84
C TYR A 121 4.24 -3.45 -5.96
N LYS A 122 3.07 -4.06 -6.13
CA LYS A 122 2.09 -3.69 -7.15
C LYS A 122 1.11 -2.68 -6.57
N VAL A 123 1.49 -1.41 -6.66
CA VAL A 123 0.70 -0.27 -6.18
C VAL A 123 -0.51 -0.06 -7.09
N PHE A 124 -1.69 0.18 -6.52
CA PHE A 124 -2.89 0.57 -7.26
C PHE A 124 -3.54 1.84 -6.69
N ASP A 125 -3.08 2.36 -5.55
CA ASP A 125 -3.64 3.56 -4.92
C ASP A 125 -2.60 4.30 -4.05
N SER A 126 -2.83 5.57 -3.75
CA SER A 126 -2.08 6.40 -2.81
C SER A 126 -3.08 7.15 -1.92
N PRO A 127 -3.58 6.49 -0.86
CA PRO A 127 -4.68 7.01 -0.06
C PRO A 127 -4.23 8.24 0.74
N ALA A 128 -5.14 9.20 0.88
CA ALA A 128 -4.92 10.33 1.77
C ALA A 128 -4.80 9.85 3.24
N PRO A 129 -3.84 10.33 4.03
CA PRO A 129 -3.71 10.00 5.45
C PRO A 129 -5.01 10.12 6.23
N GLU A 130 -5.82 11.13 5.92
CA GLU A 130 -7.11 11.40 6.56
C GLU A 130 -8.13 10.27 6.38
N GLN A 131 -8.01 9.49 5.30
CA GLN A 131 -8.89 8.36 5.03
C GLN A 131 -8.49 7.13 5.85
N TRP A 132 -7.20 6.75 5.81
CA TRP A 132 -6.75 5.51 6.46
C TRP A 132 -6.45 5.69 7.96
N LEU A 133 -6.06 6.88 8.41
CA LEU A 133 -5.84 7.24 9.83
C LEU A 133 -7.06 7.85 10.51
N LYS A 134 -8.23 7.85 9.86
CA LYS A 134 -9.48 8.30 10.47
C LYS A 134 -9.71 7.61 11.82
N SER A 135 -9.92 8.39 12.86
CA SER A 135 -10.21 7.89 14.21
C SER A 135 -11.38 6.92 14.19
N ARG A 136 -11.15 5.68 14.63
CA ARG A 136 -12.17 4.62 14.70
C ARG A 136 -11.70 3.44 15.53
N THR A 137 -12.64 2.64 15.99
CA THR A 137 -12.37 1.35 16.63
C THR A 137 -12.66 0.23 15.63
N ILE A 138 -11.63 -0.56 15.33
CA ILE A 138 -11.75 -1.73 14.47
C ILE A 138 -11.89 -2.94 15.40
N ASN A 139 -13.03 -3.62 15.32
CA ASN A 139 -13.31 -4.80 16.11
C ASN A 139 -13.90 -5.90 15.22
N ASN A 140 -13.03 -6.72 14.65
CA ASN A 140 -13.39 -7.91 13.90
C ASN A 140 -12.57 -9.12 14.38
N GLN A 141 -12.82 -10.29 13.80
CA GLN A 141 -12.16 -11.54 14.20
C GLN A 141 -10.63 -11.51 14.02
N HIS A 142 -10.13 -10.66 13.11
CA HIS A 142 -8.72 -10.60 12.72
C HIS A 142 -7.97 -9.42 13.34
N CYS A 143 -8.66 -8.32 13.62
CA CYS A 143 -8.11 -7.06 14.11
C CYS A 143 -8.98 -6.47 15.23
N LYS A 144 -8.34 -6.15 16.35
CA LYS A 144 -8.95 -5.46 17.49
C LYS A 144 -8.03 -4.32 17.91
N MET A 145 -8.35 -3.11 17.50
CA MET A 145 -7.53 -1.93 17.80
C MET A 145 -8.34 -0.64 17.65
N THR A 146 -7.82 0.45 18.22
CA THR A 146 -8.37 1.79 18.07
C THR A 146 -7.30 2.68 17.44
N ILE A 147 -7.65 3.33 16.34
CA ILE A 147 -6.85 4.44 15.79
C ILE A 147 -7.31 5.70 16.54
N PRO A 148 -6.45 6.35 17.33
CA PRO A 148 -6.86 7.48 18.16
C PRO A 148 -7.04 8.76 17.34
N PRO A 149 -7.79 9.76 17.85
CA PRO A 149 -8.02 11.04 17.17
C PRO A 149 -6.75 11.79 16.77
N HIS A 150 -5.67 11.64 17.56
CA HIS A 150 -4.40 12.31 17.31
C HIS A 150 -3.54 11.63 16.24
N ALA A 151 -3.96 10.49 15.65
CA ALA A 151 -3.14 9.74 14.71
C ALA A 151 -2.74 10.55 13.46
N ILE A 152 -3.66 11.34 12.91
CA ILE A 152 -3.38 12.22 11.76
C ILE A 152 -2.38 13.31 12.15
N LYS A 153 -2.57 13.95 13.31
CA LYS A 153 -1.63 14.96 13.80
C LYS A 153 -0.24 14.35 13.99
N TRP A 154 -0.19 13.19 14.64
CA TRP A 154 1.04 12.43 14.86
C TRP A 154 1.75 12.14 13.53
N TYR A 155 1.03 11.68 12.51
CA TYR A 155 1.59 11.41 11.18
C TYR A 155 2.31 12.62 10.58
N TYR A 156 1.67 13.78 10.59
CA TYR A 156 2.25 15.01 10.08
C TYR A 156 3.38 15.57 10.96
N ASP A 157 3.26 15.47 12.28
CA ASP A 157 4.31 15.88 13.23
C ASP A 157 5.62 15.11 13.02
N HIS A 158 5.54 13.88 12.48
CA HIS A 158 6.70 13.02 12.19
C HIS A 158 7.18 13.11 10.72
N GLY A 159 6.70 14.10 9.96
CA GLY A 159 7.15 14.36 8.59
C GLY A 159 6.40 13.59 7.50
N GLY A 160 5.26 12.99 7.83
CA GLY A 160 4.40 12.32 6.85
C GLY A 160 3.89 13.27 5.77
N LYS A 161 3.74 12.78 4.54
CA LYS A 161 3.27 13.56 3.39
C LYS A 161 1.84 13.18 2.98
N LYS A 162 1.18 14.10 2.29
CA LYS A 162 -0.11 13.79 1.67
C LYS A 162 0.06 12.70 0.63
N GLY A 163 -0.94 11.83 0.50
CA GLY A 163 -1.06 10.96 -0.66
C GLY A 163 -1.19 11.81 -1.92
N ILE A 164 -0.75 11.27 -3.06
CA ILE A 164 -0.75 11.99 -4.33
C ILE A 164 -2.12 12.00 -5.02
N GLY A 165 -3.17 11.48 -4.37
CA GLY A 165 -4.54 11.51 -4.90
C GLY A 165 -4.67 10.77 -6.24
N LEU A 166 -3.82 9.76 -6.46
CA LEU A 166 -3.84 8.97 -7.68
C LEU A 166 -5.03 8.01 -7.68
N ASN A 167 -6.12 8.40 -8.35
CA ASN A 167 -7.15 7.45 -8.79
C ASN A 167 -6.71 6.64 -10.04
N VAL A 168 -5.40 6.54 -10.35
CA VAL A 168 -4.86 5.78 -11.49
C VAL A 168 -3.50 5.18 -11.15
N HIS A 169 -3.33 3.90 -11.52
CA HIS A 169 -2.18 3.04 -11.27
C HIS A 169 -0.81 3.64 -11.63
N VAL A 170 0.09 3.70 -10.66
CA VAL A 170 1.53 3.58 -10.93
C VAL A 170 1.89 2.10 -10.81
N PHE A 171 1.87 1.38 -11.93
CA PHE A 171 2.53 0.08 -12.01
C PHE A 171 4.04 0.29 -12.20
N GLY A 172 4.74 0.68 -11.14
CA GLY A 172 6.20 0.67 -11.12
C GLY A 172 6.72 -0.76 -10.98
N ARG A 173 7.60 -1.21 -11.88
CA ARG A 173 8.59 -2.23 -11.51
C ARG A 173 9.71 -1.49 -10.79
N PHE A 174 9.81 -1.64 -9.47
CA PHE A 174 11.04 -1.32 -8.76
C PHE A 174 12.07 -2.39 -9.14
N ASN A 175 12.79 -2.13 -10.24
CA ASN A 175 13.81 -3.04 -10.75
C ASN A 175 15.07 -2.84 -9.91
N THR A 176 15.77 -3.94 -9.58
CA THR A 176 16.93 -3.96 -8.67
C THR A 176 18.21 -3.32 -9.23
N GLN A 177 18.09 -2.35 -10.15
CA GLN A 177 19.19 -1.56 -10.67
C GLN A 177 19.06 -0.12 -10.15
N PRO A 178 20.12 0.46 -9.56
CA PRO A 178 20.07 1.85 -9.11
C PRO A 178 19.92 2.77 -10.33
N GLY A 179 18.82 3.53 -10.40
CA GLY A 179 18.80 4.76 -11.18
C GLY A 179 17.57 5.14 -12.00
N VAL A 180 16.52 4.32 -12.16
CA VAL A 180 15.35 4.75 -12.95
C VAL A 180 14.03 4.17 -12.42
N LEU A 181 13.10 5.05 -12.03
CA LEU A 181 11.68 4.73 -11.94
C LEU A 181 11.13 4.64 -13.37
N GLU A 182 11.09 3.45 -13.96
CA GLU A 182 10.32 3.25 -15.19
C GLU A 182 8.82 3.16 -14.85
N LEU A 183 8.11 4.26 -15.11
CA LEU A 183 6.66 4.27 -15.28
C LEU A 183 6.32 3.53 -16.58
N ALA A 184 6.23 2.21 -16.53
CA ALA A 184 5.73 1.42 -17.65
C ALA A 184 4.20 1.50 -17.70
N ALA A 185 3.66 2.56 -18.33
CA ALA A 185 2.29 2.55 -18.82
C ALA A 185 2.23 1.68 -20.08
N GLN A 186 2.04 0.37 -19.92
CA GLN A 186 1.73 -0.51 -21.04
C GLN A 186 0.23 -0.83 -21.02
N TRP A 187 -0.54 -0.02 -21.74
CA TRP A 187 -1.79 -0.45 -22.34
C TRP A 187 -1.99 0.25 -23.69
N PRO A 188 -1.98 -0.48 -24.82
CA PRO A 188 -2.53 0.06 -26.05
C PRO A 188 -4.04 -0.15 -26.01
N LEU A 189 -4.83 0.91 -26.09
CA LEU A 189 -6.14 0.82 -26.71
C LEU A 189 -6.06 1.57 -28.04
N PRO A 190 -6.25 0.89 -29.19
CA PRO A 190 -6.58 1.59 -30.41
C PRO A 190 -8.06 1.95 -30.34
N MET A 191 -8.40 3.24 -30.43
CA MET A 191 -9.23 3.76 -31.52
C MET A 191 -9.56 5.24 -31.29
N MET A 192 -9.20 6.02 -32.32
CA MET A 192 -9.92 7.16 -32.91
C MET A 192 -10.91 7.92 -32.01
N THR A 193 -10.64 9.20 -31.80
CA THR A 193 -11.25 10.25 -32.64
C THR A 193 -10.33 11.47 -32.67
N SER A 194 -10.33 12.14 -33.81
CA SER A 194 -9.70 13.43 -34.06
C SER A 194 -10.22 14.50 -33.10
N ASP A 195 -9.46 15.60 -33.03
CA ASP A 195 -9.87 16.90 -32.48
C ASP A 195 -9.64 17.05 -30.97
N ILE A 196 -8.48 17.60 -30.62
CA ILE A 196 -8.31 18.93 -30.00
C ILE A 196 -6.79 19.18 -29.97
N GLU A 197 -6.28 19.70 -31.09
CA GLU A 197 -5.13 20.59 -31.02
C GLU A 197 -5.66 21.93 -30.50
N ASN A 198 -5.27 22.34 -29.29
CA ASN A 198 -4.90 23.72 -28.95
C ASN A 198 -4.76 23.91 -27.44
N GLU A 199 -3.77 24.75 -27.08
CA GLU A 199 -3.51 25.35 -25.76
C GLU A 199 -2.95 24.36 -24.71
N ILE A 200 -1.71 24.52 -24.21
CA ILE A 200 -1.17 25.71 -23.54
C ILE A 200 0.35 25.80 -23.81
N ARG A 201 0.78 26.98 -24.28
CA ARG A 201 2.15 27.49 -24.19
C ARG A 201 2.34 28.14 -22.82
N VAL A 202 3.41 27.79 -22.08
CA VAL A 202 4.55 28.66 -21.67
C VAL A 202 5.73 27.75 -21.39
#